data_AF-A0A391PEI9-F1
#
_entry.id   AF-A0A391PEI9-F1
#
_cell.length_a   1.000
_cell.length_b   1.000
_cell.length_c   1.000
_cell.angle_alpha   90.00
_cell.angle_beta   90.00
_cell.angle_gamma   90.00
#
_symmetry.space_group_name_H-M   'P 1'
#
loop_
_entity.id
_entity.type
_entity.pdbx_description
1 polymer ?
#
loop_
_entity_poly.entity_id
_entity_poly.type
_entity_poly.pdbx_seq_one_letter_code
_entity_poly.pdbx_strand_id
1 'polypeptide(L)'
;MFIVGRRDDPIHARIASHLAPSSARWALDASLLVVNLAHILVEDTDWEFSEFARYDLGQALAHMTIQGLLMGLGAHQFRAFDRDAVAREFDVPAEWEVTSMTALGPAGRSPSEEAEPSPRRARLSRREITWARA
;
A
#
# COMPACT_ATOMS: atom_id res chain seq x y z
N MET A 1 -10.13 -2.18 -5.43
CA MET A 1 -10.43 -0.77 -5.78
C MET A 1 -9.38 0.13 -5.15
N PHE A 2 -9.16 1.34 -5.67
CA PHE A 2 -8.09 2.24 -5.20
C PHE A 2 -8.64 3.65 -4.96
N ILE A 3 -8.21 4.29 -3.88
CA ILE A 3 -8.34 5.75 -3.69
C ILE A 3 -6.95 6.33 -3.92
N VAL A 4 -6.83 7.25 -4.88
CA VAL A 4 -5.53 7.79 -5.32
C VAL A 4 -5.48 9.27 -4.98
N GLY A 5 -4.54 9.66 -4.11
CA GLY A 5 -4.18 11.04 -3.87
C GLY A 5 -2.85 11.37 -4.52
N ARG A 6 -2.84 12.34 -5.43
CA ARG A 6 -1.61 12.91 -5.99
C ARG A 6 -1.13 14.06 -5.11
N ARG A 7 0.18 14.18 -4.90
CA ARG A 7 0.75 15.32 -4.18
C ARG A 7 0.16 16.64 -4.67
N ASP A 8 -0.14 17.50 -3.71
CA ASP A 8 -0.75 18.82 -3.89
C ASP A 8 -2.22 18.78 -4.35
N ASP A 9 -2.87 17.61 -4.34
CA ASP A 9 -4.33 17.50 -4.50
C ASP A 9 -5.06 17.33 -3.14
N PRO A 10 -6.37 17.67 -3.08
CA PRO A 10 -7.13 17.54 -1.85
C PRO A 10 -7.27 16.10 -1.33
N ILE A 11 -7.25 15.10 -2.21
CA ILE A 11 -7.39 13.69 -1.82
C ILE A 11 -6.14 13.24 -1.07
N HIS A 12 -4.97 13.63 -1.54
CA HIS A 12 -3.70 13.38 -0.86
C HIS A 12 -3.68 14.02 0.52
N ALA A 13 -4.13 15.28 0.66
CA ALA A 13 -4.20 15.94 1.97
C ALA A 13 -5.13 15.20 2.95
N ARG A 14 -6.27 14.69 2.46
CA ARG A 14 -7.21 13.89 3.23
C ARG A 14 -6.63 12.53 3.63
N ILE A 15 -5.94 11.83 2.73
CA ILE A 15 -5.23 10.58 3.05
C ILE A 15 -4.11 10.84 4.08
N ALA A 16 -3.35 11.91 3.89
CA ALA A 16 -2.19 12.26 4.71
C ALA A 16 -2.53 12.48 6.20
N SER A 17 -3.72 13.02 6.48
CA SER A 17 -4.18 13.28 7.86
C SER A 17 -4.34 11.99 8.70
N HIS A 18 -4.46 10.83 8.04
CA HIS A 18 -4.67 9.53 8.67
C HIS A 18 -3.40 8.65 8.75
N LEU A 19 -2.25 9.17 8.28
CA LEU A 19 -0.99 8.46 8.39
C LEU A 19 -0.52 8.38 9.85
N ALA A 20 0.03 7.23 10.25
CA ALA A 20 0.74 7.16 11.53
C ALA A 20 2.02 8.01 11.45
N PRO A 21 2.51 8.61 12.56
CA PRO A 21 3.71 9.45 12.54
C PRO A 21 4.94 8.79 11.92
N SER A 22 5.09 7.46 12.10
CA SER A 22 6.20 6.69 11.51
C SER A 22 6.16 6.61 9.99
N SER A 23 4.97 6.63 9.38
CA SER A 23 4.80 6.63 7.93
C SER A 23 4.79 8.03 7.34
N ALA A 24 4.18 9.01 8.03
CA ALA A 24 4.08 10.39 7.56
C ALA A 24 5.46 11.01 7.29
N ARG A 25 6.48 10.63 8.07
CA ARG A 25 7.87 11.08 7.93
C ARG A 25 8.52 10.81 6.56
N TRP A 26 7.99 9.87 5.78
CA TRP A 26 8.59 9.50 4.48
C TRP A 26 7.55 9.31 3.37
N ALA A 27 6.31 8.94 3.71
CA ALA A 27 5.28 8.66 2.70
C ALA A 27 4.82 9.94 1.98
N LEU A 28 4.87 11.09 2.65
CA LEU A 28 4.50 12.39 2.07
C LEU A 28 5.49 12.87 0.99
N ASP A 29 6.71 12.32 1.00
CA ASP A 29 7.72 12.56 -0.04
C ASP A 29 7.47 11.75 -1.33
N ALA A 30 6.41 10.94 -1.37
CA ALA A 30 5.97 10.27 -2.58
C ALA A 30 5.12 11.21 -3.46
N SER A 31 5.04 10.89 -4.77
CA SER A 31 4.19 11.65 -5.69
C SER A 31 2.71 11.25 -5.58
N LEU A 32 2.45 10.02 -5.15
CA LEU A 32 1.13 9.42 -4.98
C LEU A 32 1.05 8.69 -3.64
N LEU A 33 -0.09 8.83 -2.97
CA LEU A 33 -0.56 7.91 -1.94
C LEU A 33 -1.77 7.16 -2.49
N VAL A 34 -1.69 5.83 -2.53
CA VAL A 34 -2.74 4.95 -3.04
C VAL A 34 -3.28 4.10 -1.90
N VAL A 35 -4.52 4.33 -1.49
CA VAL A 35 -5.24 3.45 -0.56
C VAL A 35 -5.74 2.23 -1.33
N ASN A 36 -5.48 1.04 -0.80
CA ASN A 36 -5.72 -0.23 -1.47
C ASN A 36 -6.89 -0.95 -0.81
N LEU A 37 -7.95 -1.22 -1.58
CA LEU A 37 -9.19 -1.80 -1.06
C LEU A 37 -9.49 -3.17 -1.68
N ALA A 38 -9.84 -4.13 -0.82
CA ALA A 38 -10.31 -5.46 -1.21
C ALA A 38 -11.85 -5.54 -1.12
N HIS A 39 -12.50 -6.16 -2.09
CA HIS A 39 -13.95 -6.40 -2.06
C HIS A 39 -14.23 -7.68 -1.27
N ILE A 40 -14.71 -7.55 -0.04
CA ILE A 40 -14.75 -8.66 0.92
C ILE A 40 -16.15 -9.22 1.15
N LEU A 41 -17.22 -8.47 0.85
CA LEU A 41 -18.61 -8.94 0.99
C LEU A 41 -19.37 -8.79 -0.33
N VAL A 42 -20.43 -9.57 -0.51
CA VAL A 42 -21.41 -9.30 -1.57
C VAL A 42 -22.26 -8.11 -1.12
N GLU A 43 -22.48 -7.16 -2.03
CA GLU A 43 -23.27 -5.94 -1.81
C GLU A 43 -24.61 -6.24 -1.12
N ASP A 44 -24.96 -5.42 -0.12
CA ASP A 44 -26.16 -5.56 0.72
C ASP A 44 -26.31 -6.89 1.49
N THR A 45 -25.23 -7.65 1.68
CA THR A 45 -25.23 -8.89 2.46
C THR A 45 -24.04 -8.99 3.41
N ASP A 46 -24.07 -10.00 4.30
CA ASP A 46 -22.94 -10.42 5.12
C ASP A 46 -22.17 -11.62 4.51
N TRP A 47 -22.45 -11.96 3.25
CA TRP A 47 -21.81 -13.08 2.56
C TRP A 47 -20.42 -12.69 2.07
N GLU A 48 -19.45 -13.57 2.26
CA GLU A 48 -18.11 -13.37 1.73
C GLU A 48 -18.14 -13.28 0.19
N PHE A 49 -17.54 -12.22 -0.36
CA PHE A 49 -17.44 -12.04 -1.82
C PHE A 49 -16.55 -13.11 -2.45
N SER A 50 -15.36 -13.30 -1.87
CA SER A 50 -14.39 -14.28 -2.30
C SER A 50 -13.33 -14.48 -1.22
N GLU A 51 -13.01 -15.72 -0.91
CA GLU A 51 -11.86 -16.07 -0.05
C GLU A 51 -10.53 -15.53 -0.61
N PHE A 52 -10.47 -15.24 -1.91
CA PHE A 52 -9.29 -14.72 -2.60
C PHE A 52 -9.22 -13.19 -2.66
N ALA A 53 -10.23 -12.45 -2.18
CA ALA A 53 -10.30 -11.00 -2.39
C ALA A 53 -9.03 -10.22 -1.98
N ARG A 54 -8.46 -10.55 -0.81
CA ARG A 54 -7.22 -9.93 -0.32
C ARG A 54 -5.98 -10.44 -1.06
N TYR A 55 -6.00 -11.69 -1.49
CA TYR A 55 -4.95 -12.29 -2.31
C TYR A 55 -4.88 -11.62 -3.69
N ASP A 56 -6.03 -11.43 -4.34
CA ASP A 56 -6.16 -10.77 -5.64
C ASP A 56 -5.74 -9.30 -5.57
N LEU A 57 -6.09 -8.59 -4.48
CA LEU A 57 -5.54 -7.26 -4.20
C LEU A 57 -4.00 -7.32 -4.12
N GLY A 58 -3.45 -8.31 -3.41
CA GLY A 58 -2.01 -8.55 -3.36
C GLY A 58 -1.39 -8.75 -4.74
N GLN A 59 -2.03 -9.50 -5.63
CA GLN A 59 -1.59 -9.70 -7.01
C GLN A 59 -1.64 -8.40 -7.82
N ALA A 60 -2.72 -7.64 -7.71
CA ALA A 60 -2.85 -6.34 -8.38
C ALA A 60 -1.74 -5.38 -7.94
N LEU A 61 -1.43 -5.34 -6.65
CA LEU A 61 -0.36 -4.52 -6.09
C LEU A 61 1.03 -5.01 -6.50
N ALA A 62 1.26 -6.33 -6.58
CA ALA A 62 2.51 -6.88 -7.09
C ALA A 62 2.78 -6.41 -8.54
N HIS A 63 1.78 -6.49 -9.42
CA HIS A 63 1.89 -6.00 -10.79
C HIS A 63 2.06 -4.47 -10.84
N MET A 64 1.35 -3.72 -9.99
CA MET A 64 1.54 -2.27 -9.86
C MET A 64 2.99 -1.91 -9.53
N THR A 65 3.65 -2.65 -8.63
CA THR A 65 5.06 -2.38 -8.30
C THR A 65 6.01 -2.64 -9.46
N ILE A 66 5.75 -3.68 -10.25
CA ILE A 66 6.56 -4.01 -11.42
C ILE A 66 6.39 -2.93 -12.50
N GLN A 67 5.16 -2.53 -12.76
CA GLN A 67 4.85 -1.47 -13.71
C GLN A 67 5.45 -0.13 -13.27
N GLY A 68 5.32 0.22 -11.99
CA GLY A 68 5.94 1.42 -11.42
C GLY A 68 7.45 1.43 -11.63
N LEU A 69 8.12 0.31 -11.36
CA LEU A 69 9.56 0.17 -11.58
C LEU A 69 9.95 0.41 -13.05
N LEU A 70 9.20 -0.15 -14.00
CA LEU A 70 9.43 0.07 -15.44
C LEU A 70 9.24 1.54 -15.85
N MET A 71 8.41 2.28 -15.12
CA MET A 71 8.18 3.72 -15.30
C MET A 71 9.18 4.60 -14.54
N GLY A 72 10.17 4.01 -13.86
CA GLY A 72 11.15 4.75 -13.04
C GLY A 72 10.61 5.19 -11.67
N LEU A 73 9.49 4.62 -11.22
CA LEU A 73 8.88 4.89 -9.93
C LEU A 73 9.29 3.83 -8.90
N GLY A 74 9.65 4.28 -7.70
CA GLY A 74 9.69 3.44 -6.51
C GLY A 74 8.28 3.27 -5.94
N ALA A 75 8.01 2.09 -5.38
CA ALA A 75 6.76 1.80 -4.68
C ALA A 75 7.07 1.22 -3.28
N HIS A 76 6.39 1.76 -2.26
CA HIS A 76 6.49 1.27 -0.88
C HIS A 76 5.08 0.97 -0.35
N GLN A 77 4.77 -0.32 -0.22
CA GLN A 77 3.51 -0.81 0.37
C GLN A 77 3.65 -0.84 1.90
N PHE A 78 2.64 -0.34 2.62
CA PHE A 78 2.69 -0.25 4.08
C PHE A 78 1.29 -0.31 4.72
N ARG A 79 1.26 -0.55 6.04
CA ARG A 79 0.05 -0.64 6.87
C ARG A 79 0.02 0.38 8.02
N ALA A 80 1.03 1.23 8.17
CA ALA A 80 1.10 2.20 9.28
C ALA A 80 0.21 3.44 9.07
N PHE A 81 -1.11 3.29 9.16
CA PHE A 81 -2.12 4.36 9.09
C PHE A 81 -3.42 3.91 9.77
N ASP A 82 -4.37 4.82 10.01
CA ASP A 82 -5.68 4.50 10.56
C ASP A 82 -6.66 4.06 9.45
N ARG A 83 -6.95 2.75 9.37
CA ARG A 83 -7.87 2.19 8.35
C ARG A 83 -9.29 2.69 8.52
N ASP A 84 -9.77 2.71 9.76
CA ASP A 84 -11.17 2.96 10.05
C ASP A 84 -11.45 4.44 9.84
N ALA A 85 -10.49 5.31 10.15
CA ALA A 85 -10.57 6.73 9.83
C ALA A 85 -10.54 6.98 8.34
N VAL A 86 -9.68 6.31 7.56
CA VAL A 86 -9.68 6.43 6.09
C VAL A 86 -11.00 5.91 5.49
N ALA A 87 -11.53 4.79 5.99
CA ALA A 87 -12.80 4.25 5.53
C ALA A 87 -13.94 5.25 5.75
N ARG A 88 -14.00 5.90 6.93
CA ARG A 88 -14.98 6.96 7.23
C ARG A 88 -14.75 8.21 6.40
N GLU A 89 -13.51 8.64 6.22
CA GLU A 89 -13.17 9.86 5.46
C GLU A 89 -13.65 9.77 4.01
N PHE A 90 -13.57 8.59 3.40
CA PHE A 90 -13.90 8.38 1.99
C PHE A 90 -15.23 7.65 1.77
N ASP A 91 -16.07 7.53 2.80
CA ASP A 91 -17.36 6.82 2.75
C ASP A 91 -17.23 5.44 2.10
N VAL A 92 -16.18 4.70 2.47
CA VAL A 92 -15.90 3.37 1.92
C VAL A 92 -17.04 2.43 2.30
N PRO A 93 -17.73 1.80 1.33
CA PRO A 93 -18.82 0.88 1.63
C PRO A 93 -18.35 -0.33 2.45
N ALA A 94 -19.24 -0.90 3.26
CA ALA A 94 -18.90 -1.97 4.22
C ALA A 94 -18.42 -3.26 3.54
N GLU A 95 -18.81 -3.48 2.28
CA GLU A 95 -18.35 -4.59 1.45
C GLU A 95 -16.91 -4.42 0.94
N TRP A 96 -16.30 -3.26 1.16
CA TRP A 96 -14.90 -2.99 0.86
C TRP A 96 -14.07 -2.85 2.14
N GLU A 97 -12.91 -3.49 2.15
CA GLU A 97 -11.93 -3.36 3.22
C GLU A 97 -10.79 -2.45 2.77
N VAL A 98 -10.50 -1.40 3.52
CA VAL A 98 -9.22 -0.67 3.42
C VAL A 98 -8.09 -1.57 3.93
N THR A 99 -7.27 -2.17 3.05
CA THR A 99 -6.30 -3.20 3.47
C THR A 99 -4.90 -2.64 3.70
N SER A 100 -4.39 -1.83 2.77
CA SER A 100 -3.03 -1.26 2.81
C SER A 100 -2.97 0.08 2.10
N MET A 101 -1.81 0.74 2.13
CA MET A 101 -1.52 1.90 1.32
C MET A 101 -0.22 1.69 0.55
N THR A 102 -0.07 2.32 -0.60
CA THR A 102 1.17 2.32 -1.39
C THR A 102 1.59 3.75 -1.68
N ALA A 103 2.79 4.10 -1.25
CA ALA A 103 3.45 5.33 -1.64
C ALA A 103 4.19 5.08 -2.97
N LEU A 104 3.90 5.86 -4.02
CA LEU A 104 4.58 5.78 -5.30
C LEU A 104 5.19 7.15 -5.69
N GLY A 105 6.40 7.14 -6.22
CA GLY A 105 7.05 8.34 -6.72
C GLY A 105 8.38 8.02 -7.37
N PRO A 106 9.05 9.00 -8.01
CA PRO A 106 10.40 8.81 -8.54
C PRO A 106 11.29 8.20 -7.47
N ALA A 107 12.03 7.14 -7.81
CA ALA A 107 13.01 6.59 -6.89
C ALA A 107 14.04 7.68 -6.58
N GLY A 108 14.00 8.24 -5.36
CA GLY A 108 14.90 9.29 -4.94
C GLY A 108 16.33 8.81 -5.06
N ARG A 109 17.10 9.37 -5.99
CA ARG A 109 18.55 9.29 -5.95
C ARG A 109 19.00 10.42 -5.03
N SER A 110 18.91 10.22 -3.71
CA SER A 110 19.60 11.12 -2.79
C SER A 110 20.95 10.51 -2.44
N PRO A 111 22.07 10.98 -3.02
CA PRO A 111 23.40 10.73 -2.50
C PRO A 111 23.69 11.67 -1.32
N SER A 112 22.74 11.84 -0.40
CA SER A 112 23.01 12.56 0.86
C SER A 112 23.55 11.56 1.88
N GLU A 113 24.72 11.85 2.44
CA GLU A 113 25.43 11.07 3.46
C GLU A 113 24.60 10.82 4.75
N GLU A 114 23.45 11.47 4.87
CA GLU A 114 22.49 11.39 5.98
C GLU A 114 21.34 10.40 5.75
N ALA A 115 21.29 9.70 4.61
CA ALA A 115 20.29 8.66 4.40
C ALA A 115 20.53 7.53 5.42
N GLU A 116 19.59 7.32 6.35
CA GLU A 116 19.65 6.16 7.24
C GLU A 116 19.87 4.90 6.40
N PRO A 117 20.81 4.02 6.79
CA PRO A 117 21.11 2.84 6.00
C PRO A 117 19.82 2.07 5.81
N SER A 118 19.39 1.93 4.55
CA SER A 118 18.23 1.11 4.22
C SER A 118 18.43 -0.24 4.90
N PRO A 119 17.47 -0.72 5.71
CA PRO A 119 17.63 -1.98 6.42
C PRO A 119 18.00 -3.03 5.39
N ARG A 120 19.13 -3.72 5.63
CA ARG A 120 19.62 -4.73 4.69
C ARG A 120 18.48 -5.69 4.44
N ARG A 121 18.13 -5.85 3.16
CA ARG A 121 17.08 -6.76 2.74
C ARG A 121 17.48 -8.17 3.15
N ALA A 122 17.00 -8.62 4.30
CA ALA A 122 17.13 -10.00 4.73
C ALA A 122 16.03 -10.83 4.07
N ARG A 123 16.40 -11.99 3.55
CA ARG A 123 15.48 -12.99 3.04
C ARG A 123 15.88 -14.32 3.67
N LEU A 124 14.89 -15.07 4.12
CA LEU A 124 15.10 -16.45 4.51
C LEU A 124 15.61 -17.25 3.31
N SER A 125 16.40 -18.29 3.58
CA SER A 125 16.85 -19.19 2.55
C SER A 125 15.67 -19.95 1.93
N ARG A 126 15.86 -20.49 0.72
CA ARG A 126 14.83 -21.31 0.04
C ARG A 126 14.33 -22.45 0.94
N ARG A 127 15.23 -23.08 1.69
CA ARG A 127 14.91 -24.21 2.59
C ARG A 127 13.98 -23.84 3.74
N GLU A 128 13.98 -22.58 4.14
CA GLU A 128 13.15 -22.06 5.23
C GLU A 128 11.75 -21.66 4.75
N ILE A 129 11.52 -21.52 3.44
CA ILE A 129 10.23 -21.10 2.85
C ILE A 129 9.56 -22.15 1.96
N THR A 130 10.14 -23.35 1.83
CA THR A 130 9.56 -24.47 1.07
C THR A 130 9.22 -25.63 1.99
N TRP A 131 7.98 -26.13 1.90
CA TRP A 131 7.60 -27.44 2.45
C TRP A 131 7.79 -28.51 1.37
N ALA A 132 8.13 -29.75 1.77
CA ALA A 132 8.75 -30.81 0.96
C ALA A 132 10.23 -30.54 0.60
N ARG A 133 11.13 -31.15 1.38
CA ARG A 133 12.58 -31.12 1.18
C ARG A 133 12.93 -32.33 0.31
N ALA A 134 13.37 -32.11 -0.93
CA ALA A 134 14.08 -33.13 -1.69
C ALA A 134 15.54 -33.18 -1.24
#